data_AF-A0A2M7JMY6-F1
#
_entry.id   AF-A0A2M7JMY6-F1
#
_cell.length_a   1.000
_cell.length_b   1.000
_cell.length_c   1.000
_cell.angle_alpha   90.00
_cell.angle_beta   90.00
_cell.angle_gamma   90.00
#
_symmetry.space_group_name_H-M   'P 1'
#
loop_
_entity.id
_entity.type
_entity.pdbx_description
1 polymer ?
#
loop_
_entity_poly.entity_id
_entity_poly.type
_entity_poly.pdbx_seq_one_letter_code
_entity_poly.pdbx_strand_id
1 'polypeptide(L)'
;MSRIPEKTRKDLKQEAVRWEKEILRETPDQIQGLLNDAERFQVPRPPRQPVSLRMDPFDLSMIKRLARKKGVPHTQLMAIWLRERVEKEKR
;
A
#
# COMPACT_ATOMS: atom_id res chain seq x y z
N MET A 1 -4.55 20.70 1.85
CA MET A 1 -4.91 19.78 0.74
C MET A 1 -5.89 20.50 -0.16
N SER A 2 -5.55 20.71 -1.43
CA SER A 2 -6.44 21.35 -2.41
C SER A 2 -7.68 20.50 -2.61
N ARG A 3 -8.86 21.12 -2.60
CA ARG A 3 -10.12 20.42 -2.88
C ARG A 3 -10.16 20.10 -4.38
N ILE A 4 -10.41 18.84 -4.71
CA ILE A 4 -10.63 18.40 -6.10
C ILE A 4 -11.80 19.21 -6.71
N PRO A 5 -11.66 19.76 -7.93
CA PRO A 5 -12.73 20.50 -8.61
C PRO A 5 -14.03 19.71 -8.72
N GLU A 6 -15.18 20.38 -8.65
CA GLU A 6 -16.50 19.72 -8.66
C GLU A 6 -16.76 18.92 -9.93
N LYS A 7 -16.33 19.44 -11.09
CA LYS A 7 -16.43 18.75 -12.38
C LYS A 7 -15.70 17.41 -12.32
N THR A 8 -14.44 17.40 -11.88
CA THR A 8 -13.65 16.17 -11.73
C THR A 8 -14.31 15.17 -10.79
N ARG A 9 -14.91 15.63 -9.68
CA ARG A 9 -15.64 14.73 -8.76
C ARG A 9 -16.87 14.10 -9.43
N LYS A 10 -17.58 14.86 -10.25
CA LYS A 10 -18.76 14.37 -10.98
C LYS A 10 -18.36 13.35 -12.05
N ASP A 11 -17.31 13.65 -12.81
CA ASP A 11 -16.78 12.77 -13.85
C ASP A 11 -16.30 11.43 -13.24
N LEU A 12 -15.53 11.48 -12.15
CA LEU A 12 -15.07 10.28 -11.42
C LEU A 12 -16.23 9.44 -10.88
N LYS A 13 -17.31 10.08 -10.39
CA LYS A 13 -18.51 9.36 -9.94
C LYS A 13 -19.21 8.64 -11.10
N GLN A 14 -19.31 9.28 -12.26
CA GLN A 14 -19.93 8.67 -13.44
C GLN A 14 -19.09 7.49 -13.96
N GLU A 15 -17.78 7.64 -13.97
CA GLU A 15 -16.84 6.56 -14.31
C GLU A 15 -16.96 5.37 -13.36
N ALA A 16 -17.02 5.60 -12.04
CA ALA A 16 -17.19 4.53 -11.07
C ALA A 16 -18.50 3.74 -11.29
N VAL A 17 -19.62 4.43 -11.54
CA VAL A 17 -20.91 3.79 -11.85
C VAL A 17 -20.85 3.00 -13.16
N ARG A 18 -20.10 3.48 -14.15
CA ARG A 18 -19.90 2.77 -15.42
C ARG A 18 -19.13 1.46 -15.17
N TRP A 19 -18.01 1.52 -14.46
CA TRP A 19 -17.23 0.33 -14.12
C TRP A 19 -18.02 -0.69 -13.33
N GLU A 20 -18.84 -0.26 -12.36
CA GLU A 20 -19.67 -1.17 -11.58
C GLU A 20 -20.65 -1.96 -12.46
N LYS A 21 -21.23 -1.33 -13.48
CA LYS A 21 -22.12 -2.01 -14.44
C LYS A 21 -21.37 -2.94 -15.39
N GLU A 22 -20.14 -2.57 -15.78
CA GLU A 22 -19.30 -3.34 -16.69
C GLU A 22 -18.77 -4.60 -16.01
N ILE A 23 -18.22 -4.48 -14.80
CA ILE A 23 -17.68 -5.59 -14.01
C ILE A 23 -18.74 -6.66 -13.73
N LEU A 24 -19.99 -6.27 -13.45
CA LEU A 24 -21.09 -7.22 -13.22
C LEU A 24 -21.39 -8.13 -14.43
N ARG A 25 -20.96 -7.73 -15.63
CA ARG A 25 -21.15 -8.51 -16.86
C ARG A 25 -19.93 -9.35 -17.23
N GLU A 26 -18.82 -9.17 -16.54
CA GLU A 26 -17.60 -9.94 -16.79
C GLU A 26 -17.74 -11.35 -16.25
N THR A 27 -17.49 -12.33 -17.13
CA THR A 27 -17.46 -13.74 -16.75
C THR A 27 -16.06 -14.14 -16.29
N PRO A 28 -15.92 -15.18 -15.44
CA PRO A 28 -14.62 -15.67 -15.01
C PRO A 28 -13.67 -16.02 -16.17
N ASP A 29 -14.20 -16.58 -17.27
CA ASP A 29 -13.40 -16.96 -18.44
C ASP A 29 -12.83 -15.74 -19.18
N GLN A 30 -13.61 -14.66 -19.31
CA GLN A 30 -13.15 -13.40 -19.89
C GLN A 30 -12.05 -12.76 -19.05
N ILE A 31 -12.22 -12.75 -17.73
CA ILE A 31 -11.21 -12.21 -16.79
C ILE A 31 -9.93 -13.05 -16.88
N GLN A 32 -10.04 -14.37 -16.95
CA GLN A 32 -8.87 -15.25 -17.06
C GLN A 32 -8.11 -15.02 -18.38
N GLY A 33 -8.82 -14.80 -19.49
CA GLY A 33 -8.20 -14.41 -20.77
C GLY A 33 -7.38 -13.12 -20.64
N LEU A 34 -7.97 -12.07 -20.06
CA LEU A 34 -7.28 -10.80 -19.83
C LEU A 34 -6.05 -10.94 -18.92
N LEU A 35 -6.13 -11.76 -17.88
CA LEU A 35 -5.01 -12.03 -16.98
C LEU A 35 -3.88 -12.83 -17.65
N ASN A 36 -4.21 -13.70 -18.59
CA ASN A 36 -3.23 -14.47 -19.34
C ASN A 36 -2.47 -13.59 -20.35
N ASP A 37 -3.17 -12.62 -20.96
CA ASP A 37 -2.60 -11.68 -21.93
C ASP A 37 -1.84 -10.52 -21.26
N ALA A 38 -2.06 -10.29 -19.97
CA ALA A 38 -1.41 -9.22 -19.22
C ALA A 38 0.09 -9.50 -19.03
N GLU A 39 0.92 -8.50 -19.36
CA GLU A 39 2.35 -8.55 -19.05
C GLU A 39 2.59 -8.62 -17.54
N ARG A 40 3.46 -9.55 -17.12
CA ARG A 40 3.85 -9.65 -15.71
C ARG A 40 4.65 -8.42 -15.32
N PHE A 41 4.07 -7.57 -14.49
CA PHE A 41 4.79 -6.47 -13.86
C PHE A 41 5.81 -6.99 -12.84
N GLN A 42 7.06 -7.15 -13.29
CA GLN A 42 8.17 -7.55 -12.43
C GLN A 42 8.93 -6.31 -11.96
N VAL A 43 8.68 -5.88 -10.74
CA VAL A 43 9.52 -4.87 -10.08
C VAL A 43 10.60 -5.59 -9.29
N PRO A 44 11.88 -5.51 -9.70
CA PRO A 44 12.97 -6.03 -8.89
C PRO A 44 13.04 -5.21 -7.62
N ARG A 45 12.51 -5.75 -6.51
CA ARG A 45 12.77 -5.17 -5.20
C ARG A 45 14.22 -5.53 -4.84
N PRO A 46 15.06 -4.56 -4.45
CA PRO A 46 16.37 -4.89 -3.94
C PRO A 46 16.20 -5.84 -2.75
N PRO A 47 17.06 -6.87 -2.63
CA PRO A 47 17.00 -7.79 -1.51
C PRO A 47 17.17 -6.99 -0.22
N ARG A 48 16.21 -7.14 0.69
CA ARG A 48 16.31 -6.51 2.00
C ARG A 48 17.38 -7.25 2.79
N GLN A 49 18.37 -6.53 3.30
CA GLN A 49 19.33 -7.10 4.23
C GLN A 49 18.64 -7.29 5.60
N PRO A 50 18.50 -8.52 6.10
CA PRO A 50 17.93 -8.75 7.42
C PRO A 50 18.90 -8.22 8.48
N VAL A 51 18.35 -7.51 9.47
CA VAL A 51 19.11 -7.03 10.64
C VAL A 51 18.45 -7.60 11.88
N SER A 52 19.23 -8.30 12.71
CA SER A 52 18.78 -8.81 14.00
C SER A 52 19.05 -7.75 15.07
N LEU A 53 18.01 -7.33 15.79
CA LEU A 53 18.09 -6.35 16.86
C LEU A 53 17.65 -6.98 18.17
N ARG A 54 18.37 -6.69 19.26
CA ARG A 54 17.91 -6.97 20.62
C ARG A 54 17.16 -5.75 21.12
N MET A 55 15.94 -5.96 21.58
CA MET A 55 15.06 -4.90 22.05
C MET A 55 14.41 -5.33 23.36
N ASP A 56 14.04 -4.35 24.17
CA ASP A 56 13.24 -4.61 25.35
C ASP A 56 11.86 -5.19 24.95
N PRO A 57 11.38 -6.26 25.61
CA PRO A 57 10.09 -6.86 25.30
C PRO A 57 8.89 -5.90 25.44
N PHE A 58 8.96 -4.95 26.36
CA PHE A 58 7.93 -3.92 26.56
C PHE A 58 7.86 -2.99 25.36
N ASP A 59 9.01 -2.50 24.89
CA ASP A 59 9.09 -1.63 23.71
C ASP A 59 8.56 -2.33 22.47
N LEU A 60 8.94 -3.59 22.25
CA LEU A 60 8.43 -4.39 21.14
C LEU A 60 6.90 -4.52 21.19
N SER A 61 6.35 -4.72 22.39
CA SER A 61 4.90 -4.81 22.61
C SER A 61 4.20 -3.48 22.34
N MET A 62 4.81 -2.36 22.74
CA MET A 62 4.30 -1.02 22.47
C MET A 62 4.29 -0.73 20.97
N ILE A 63 5.37 -1.06 20.26
CA ILE A 63 5.48 -0.89 18.81
C ILE A 63 4.40 -1.69 18.08
N LYS A 64 4.19 -2.96 18.47
CA LYS A 64 3.12 -3.78 17.91
C LYS A 64 1.74 -3.13 18.12
N ARG A 65 1.48 -2.56 19.30
CA ARG A 65 0.23 -1.85 19.59
C ARG A 65 0.05 -0.62 18.70
N LEU A 66 1.10 0.18 18.52
CA LEU A 66 1.09 1.37 17.67
C LEU A 66 0.90 1.02 16.19
N ALA A 67 1.54 -0.06 15.73
CA ALA A 67 1.43 -0.55 14.36
C ALA A 67 0.00 -1.00 14.03
N ARG A 68 -0.65 -1.74 14.94
CA ARG A 68 -2.06 -2.13 14.81
C ARG A 68 -2.99 -0.92 14.68
N LYS A 69 -2.81 0.10 15.52
CA LYS A 69 -3.59 1.35 15.43
C LYS A 69 -3.42 2.08 14.09
N LYS A 70 -2.27 1.91 13.44
CA LYS A 70 -1.93 2.53 12.15
C LYS A 70 -2.26 1.64 10.94
N GLY A 71 -2.74 0.41 11.15
CA GLY A 71 -3.05 -0.53 10.07
C GLY A 71 -1.81 -1.03 9.31
N VAL A 72 -0.62 -1.00 9.91
CA VAL A 72 0.64 -1.44 9.27
C VAL A 72 1.33 -2.53 10.08
N PRO A 73 2.11 -3.44 9.45
CA PRO A 73 2.97 -4.37 10.15
C PRO A 73 4.01 -3.65 11.02
N HIS A 74 4.32 -4.21 12.20
CA HIS A 74 5.28 -3.61 13.14
C HIS A 74 6.68 -3.43 12.52
N THR A 75 7.15 -4.39 11.71
CA THR A 75 8.42 -4.30 10.98
C THR A 75 8.43 -3.14 9.97
N GLN A 76 7.30 -2.90 9.30
CA GLN A 76 7.14 -1.77 8.38
C GLN A 76 7.14 -0.44 9.14
N LEU A 77 6.44 -0.35 10.27
CA LEU A 77 6.45 0.84 11.12
C LEU A 77 7.88 1.18 11.59
N MET A 78 8.63 0.19 12.05
CA MET A 78 10.03 0.36 12.45
C MET A 78 10.90 0.85 11.29
N ALA A 79 10.73 0.30 10.09
CA ALA A 79 11.49 0.72 8.91
C ALA A 79 11.21 2.20 8.54
N ILE A 80 9.94 2.63 8.66
CA ILE A 80 9.54 4.02 8.42
C ILE A 80 10.21 4.94 9.43
N TRP A 81 10.11 4.64 10.73
CA TRP A 81 10.74 5.45 11.78
C TRP A 81 12.26 5.51 11.66
N LEU A 82 12.91 4.39 11.34
CA LEU A 82 14.35 4.35 11.12
C LEU A 82 14.74 5.27 9.95
N ARG A 83 14.00 5.21 8.84
CA ARG A 83 14.23 6.11 7.70
C ARG A 83 14.04 7.57 8.08
N GLU A 84 12.96 7.91 8.78
CA GLU A 84 12.71 9.28 9.26
C GLU A 84 13.84 9.78 10.16
N ARG A 85 14.35 8.93 11.07
CA ARG A 85 15.46 9.30 11.96
C ARG A 85 16.75 9.52 11.18
N VAL A 86 17.08 8.64 10.23
CA VAL A 86 18.26 8.77 9.37
C VAL A 86 18.19 10.05 8.54
N GLU A 87 17.04 10.38 7.96
CA GLU A 87 16.88 11.62 7.17
C GLU A 87 16.99 12.88 8.02
N LYS A 88 16.61 12.84 9.30
CA LYS A 88 16.83 13.94 10.24
C LYS A 88 18.31 14.14 10.56
N GLU A 89 19.06 13.06 10.75
CA GLU A 89 20.50 13.12 11.10
C GLU A 89 21.41 13.45 9.91
N LYS A 90 20.93 13.27 8.67
CA LYS A 90 21.66 13.69 7.46
C LYS A 90 21.68 15.21 7.25
N ARG A 91 20.74 15.93 7.86
CA ARG A 91 20.62 17.39 7.75
C ARG A 91 21.44 18.05 8.83
#